data_AF-A0AAD3RBE7-F1
#
_entry.id   AF-A0AAD3RBE7-F1
#
_cell.length_a   1.000
_cell.length_b   1.000
_cell.length_c   1.000
_cell.angle_alpha   90.00
_cell.angle_beta   90.00
_cell.angle_gamma   90.00
#
_symmetry.space_group_name_H-M   'P 1'
#
loop_
_entity.id
_entity.type
_entity.pdbx_description
1 polymer ?
#
loop_
_entity_poly.entity_id
_entity_poly.type
_entity_poly.pdbx_seq_one_letter_code
_entity_poly.pdbx_strand_id
1 'polypeptide(L)'
;MKRQVLDNTTSLEKFQQKLALLEDHNRRNNVRITGISTGREGNNTIAFLQEMLPKWIPSLGNKTIEIEKTHRIYGPHAKGNIPQSMILRLLRHGDCNAILNGAREVTKNAPIQDASRSLCFYADYSAHMSQHRKALRAYRSLYGKRASHLS
;
A
#
# COMPACT_ATOMS: atom_id res chain seq x y z
N MET A 1 -44.05 2.62 -5.70
CA MET A 1 -43.08 2.48 -4.59
C MET A 1 -41.88 1.59 -4.94
N LYS A 2 -42.06 0.31 -5.33
CA LYS A 2 -40.93 -0.61 -5.60
C LYS A 2 -39.94 -0.14 -6.70
N ARG A 3 -40.45 0.43 -7.80
CA ARG A 3 -39.62 0.94 -8.90
C ARG A 3 -38.69 2.08 -8.46
N GLN A 4 -39.23 3.03 -7.72
CA GLN A 4 -38.46 4.15 -7.18
C GLN A 4 -37.38 3.70 -6.19
N VAL A 5 -37.68 2.70 -5.36
CA VAL A 5 -36.67 2.10 -4.46
C VAL A 5 -35.54 1.45 -5.27
N LEU A 6 -35.88 0.71 -6.34
CA LEU A 6 -34.89 0.09 -7.21
C LEU A 6 -34.00 1.14 -7.91
N ASP A 7 -34.62 2.17 -8.49
CA ASP A 7 -33.91 3.26 -9.17
C ASP A 7 -32.97 4.00 -8.20
N ASN A 8 -33.40 4.20 -6.95
CA ASN A 8 -32.57 4.78 -5.90
C ASN A 8 -31.40 3.87 -5.52
N THR A 9 -31.62 2.56 -5.35
CA THR A 9 -30.54 1.61 -5.04
C THR A 9 -29.48 1.57 -6.13
N THR A 10 -29.89 1.53 -7.40
CA THR A 10 -28.95 1.56 -8.52
C THR A 10 -28.17 2.87 -8.59
N SER A 11 -28.82 4.00 -8.27
CA SER A 11 -28.16 5.30 -8.24
C SER A 11 -27.13 5.38 -7.11
N LEU A 12 -27.46 4.85 -5.92
CA LEU A 12 -26.54 4.77 -4.78
C LEU A 12 -25.32 3.91 -5.11
N GLU A 13 -25.51 2.74 -5.74
CA GLU A 13 -24.40 1.89 -6.18
C GLU A 13 -23.46 2.61 -7.15
N LYS A 14 -24.03 3.31 -8.14
CA LYS A 14 -23.24 4.12 -9.10
C LYS A 14 -22.45 5.22 -8.40
N PHE A 15 -23.05 5.90 -7.42
CA PHE A 15 -22.36 6.92 -6.65
C PHE A 15 -21.25 6.34 -5.79
N GLN A 16 -21.49 5.23 -5.10
CA GLN A 16 -20.47 4.53 -4.31
C GLN A 16 -19.28 4.10 -5.17
N GLN A 17 -19.53 3.57 -6.37
CA GLN A 17 -18.48 3.22 -7.33
C GLN A 17 -17.69 4.46 -7.76
N LYS A 18 -18.38 5.57 -8.09
CA LYS A 18 -17.70 6.81 -8.49
C LYS A 18 -16.86 7.41 -7.36
N LEU A 19 -17.36 7.37 -6.13
CA LEU A 19 -16.62 7.81 -4.94
C LEU A 19 -15.37 6.94 -4.72
N ALA A 20 -15.49 5.62 -4.81
CA ALA A 20 -14.35 4.72 -4.68
C ALA A 20 -13.27 5.02 -5.74
N LEU A 21 -13.66 5.26 -7.00
CA LEU A 21 -12.75 5.63 -8.07
C LEU A 21 -12.03 6.97 -7.80
N LEU A 22 -12.74 7.97 -7.27
CA LEU A 22 -12.14 9.25 -6.90
C LEU A 22 -11.16 9.11 -5.74
N GLU A 23 -11.50 8.29 -4.73
CA GLU A 23 -10.58 7.97 -3.63
C GLU A 23 -9.32 7.27 -4.13
N ASP A 24 -9.47 6.24 -4.97
CA ASP A 24 -8.34 5.51 -5.55
C ASP A 24 -7.46 6.42 -6.41
N HIS A 25 -8.06 7.32 -7.19
CA HIS A 25 -7.32 8.30 -7.98
C HIS A 25 -6.50 9.23 -7.08
N ASN A 26 -7.08 9.72 -5.99
CA ASN A 26 -6.38 10.59 -5.04
C ASN A 26 -5.24 9.85 -4.30
N ARG A 27 -5.41 8.55 -4.01
CA ARG A 27 -4.43 7.71 -3.31
C ARG A 27 -3.41 7.05 -4.24
N ARG A 28 -3.52 7.20 -5.55
CA ARG A 28 -2.67 6.49 -6.52
C ARG A 28 -1.16 6.78 -6.36
N ASN A 29 -0.81 7.96 -5.86
CA ASN A 29 0.58 8.35 -5.59
C ASN A 29 1.04 7.99 -4.17
N ASN A 30 0.22 7.29 -3.39
CA ASN A 30 0.55 6.89 -2.04
C ASN A 30 1.14 5.47 -2.02
N VAL A 31 2.17 5.28 -1.20
CA VAL A 31 2.66 3.96 -0.80
C VAL A 31 2.48 3.83 0.71
N ARG A 32 2.07 2.64 1.14
CA ARG A 32 1.98 2.26 2.54
C ARG A 32 3.15 1.35 2.89
N ILE A 33 3.89 1.71 3.94
CA ILE A 33 4.93 0.88 4.54
C ILE A 33 4.44 0.35 5.89
N THR A 34 4.71 -0.92 6.17
CA THR A 34 4.47 -1.55 7.47
C THR A 34 5.77 -2.12 8.04
N GLY A 35 5.88 -2.18 9.37
CA GLY A 35 7.02 -2.79 10.06
C GLY A 35 8.04 -1.79 10.62
N ILE A 36 7.97 -0.51 10.23
CA ILE A 36 8.82 0.54 10.79
C ILE A 36 8.45 0.77 12.26
N SER A 37 9.39 0.52 13.16
CA SER A 37 9.23 0.76 14.59
C SER A 37 8.88 2.21 14.89
N THR A 38 7.91 2.42 15.78
CA THR A 38 7.48 3.75 16.22
C THR A 38 8.67 4.52 16.79
N GLY A 39 8.87 5.76 16.33
CA GLY A 39 9.97 6.62 16.77
C GLY A 39 11.29 6.42 16.02
N ARG A 40 11.41 5.39 15.18
CA ARG A 40 12.65 5.14 14.41
C ARG A 40 12.96 6.24 13.38
N GLU A 41 11.96 6.97 12.93
CA GLU A 41 12.12 8.04 11.94
C GLU A 41 12.75 9.32 12.52
N GLY A 42 12.76 9.47 13.84
CA GLY A 42 13.17 10.71 14.51
C GLY A 42 12.27 11.89 14.15
N ASN A 43 12.88 13.09 14.08
CA ASN A 43 12.14 14.34 13.89
C ASN A 43 11.81 14.66 12.42
N ASN A 44 12.51 14.05 11.46
CA ASN A 44 12.30 14.30 10.04
C ASN A 44 12.07 12.99 9.27
N THR A 45 10.79 12.62 9.17
CA THR A 45 10.35 11.40 8.51
C THR A 45 10.67 11.38 7.01
N ILE A 46 10.59 12.52 6.31
CA ILE A 46 10.87 12.57 4.87
C ILE A 46 12.34 12.30 4.61
N ALA A 47 13.25 12.98 5.32
CA ALA A 47 14.68 12.76 5.17
C ALA A 47 15.08 11.31 5.51
N PHE A 48 14.52 10.77 6.59
CA PHE A 48 14.70 9.37 6.96
C PHE A 48 14.30 8.41 5.83
N LEU A 49 13.13 8.59 5.22
CA LEU A 49 12.67 7.73 4.12
C LEU A 49 13.53 7.89 2.87
N GLN A 50 13.96 9.11 2.54
CA GLN A 50 14.84 9.36 1.41
C GLN A 50 16.20 8.65 1.57
N GLU A 51 16.71 8.60 2.80
CA GLU A 51 17.94 7.87 3.12
C GLU A 51 17.74 6.34 3.12
N MET A 52 16.61 5.85 3.65
CA MET A 52 16.39 4.42 3.87
C MET A 52 15.84 3.67 2.66
N LEU A 53 15.04 4.32 1.80
CA LEU A 53 14.44 3.66 0.62
C LEU A 53 15.50 3.01 -0.28
N PRO A 54 16.63 3.65 -0.63
CA PRO A 54 17.70 3.01 -1.40
C PRO A 54 18.39 1.86 -0.67
N LYS A 55 18.48 1.90 0.67
CA LYS A 55 19.09 0.82 1.48
C LYS A 55 18.21 -0.43 1.49
N TRP A 56 16.90 -0.25 1.58
CA TRP A 56 15.92 -1.33 1.55
C TRP A 56 15.67 -1.86 0.13
N ILE A 57 15.76 -0.97 -0.86
CA ILE A 57 15.46 -1.26 -2.27
C ILE A 57 16.62 -0.73 -3.12
N PRO A 58 17.67 -1.55 -3.35
CA PRO A 58 18.88 -1.11 -4.05
C PRO A 58 18.66 -0.56 -5.46
N SER A 59 17.59 -0.98 -6.15
CA SER A 59 17.24 -0.45 -7.47
C SER A 59 16.85 1.04 -7.47
N LEU A 60 16.62 1.64 -6.29
CA LEU A 60 16.37 3.06 -6.12
C LEU A 60 17.65 3.89 -5.91
N GLY A 61 18.83 3.27 -5.82
CA GLY A 61 20.11 3.95 -5.49
C GLY A 61 20.46 5.16 -6.35
N ASN A 62 20.04 5.17 -7.62
CA ASN A 62 20.33 6.24 -8.57
C ASN A 62 19.17 7.26 -8.72
N LYS A 63 18.14 7.17 -7.87
CA LYS A 63 16.95 8.03 -7.95
C LYS A 63 16.74 8.81 -6.66
N THR A 64 16.52 10.11 -6.80
CA THR A 64 16.00 10.93 -5.72
C THR A 64 14.48 10.79 -5.70
N ILE A 65 13.95 10.16 -4.65
CA ILE A 65 12.51 10.03 -4.45
C ILE A 65 11.95 11.32 -3.84
N GLU A 66 11.05 11.97 -4.56
CA GLU A 66 10.38 13.19 -4.12
C GLU A 66 9.12 12.84 -3.31
N ILE A 67 9.19 13.04 -2.00
CA ILE A 67 8.10 12.77 -1.06
C ILE A 67 7.42 14.09 -0.71
N GLU A 68 6.12 14.21 -1.02
CA GLU A 68 5.31 15.40 -0.70
C GLU A 68 4.94 15.42 0.79
N LYS A 69 4.47 14.29 1.31
CA LYS A 69 3.99 14.19 2.69
C LYS A 69 4.10 12.77 3.22
N THR A 70 4.37 12.66 4.52
CA THR A 70 4.36 11.40 5.26
C THR A 70 3.46 11.51 6.46
N HIS A 71 2.73 10.44 6.79
CA HIS A 71 1.99 10.36 8.03
C HIS A 71 1.83 8.90 8.49
N ARG A 72 1.68 8.70 9.79
CA ARG A 72 1.35 7.39 10.38
C ARG A 72 -0.16 7.21 10.45
N ILE A 73 -0.62 5.99 10.20
CA ILE A 73 -2.01 5.58 10.42
C ILE A 73 -2.08 4.89 11.78
N TYR A 74 -2.81 5.52 12.70
CA TYR A 74 -3.09 4.97 14.01
C TYR A 74 -4.40 4.16 13.92
N GLY A 75 -4.30 2.84 14.03
CA GLY A 75 -5.49 1.98 14.14
C GLY A 75 -6.07 2.02 15.56
N PRO A 76 -7.35 1.65 15.76
CA PRO A 76 -7.98 1.60 17.09
C PRO A 76 -7.28 0.66 18.08
N HIS A 77 -6.49 -0.31 17.58
CA HIS A 77 -5.66 -1.22 18.38
C HIS A 77 -4.18 -0.82 18.44
N ALA A 78 -3.86 0.46 18.22
CA ALA A 78 -2.49 1.00 18.36
C ALA A 78 -2.02 1.06 19.83
N LYS A 79 -2.33 0.05 20.64
CA LYS A 79 -1.87 -0.08 22.03
C LYS A 79 -0.56 -0.87 22.04
N GLY A 80 0.47 -0.31 22.65
CA GLY A 80 1.77 -0.97 22.88
C GLY A 80 2.77 -0.83 21.74
N ASN A 81 3.66 -1.82 21.58
CA ASN A 81 4.86 -1.75 20.76
C ASN A 81 4.66 -2.23 19.29
N ILE A 82 3.40 -2.25 18.84
CA ILE A 82 3.02 -2.73 17.49
C ILE A 82 3.40 -1.64 16.47
N PRO A 83 4.27 -1.93 15.49
CA PRO A 83 4.67 -0.96 14.48
C PRO A 83 3.47 -0.56 13.64
N GLN A 84 3.12 0.72 13.70
CA GLN A 84 2.03 1.27 12.90
C GLN A 84 2.44 1.44 11.44
N SER A 85 1.45 1.43 10.56
CA SER A 85 1.67 1.69 9.15
C SER A 85 1.96 3.16 8.90
N MET A 86 2.84 3.43 7.95
CA MET A 86 3.10 4.77 7.44
C MET A 86 2.60 4.87 6.01
N ILE A 87 1.94 5.98 5.68
CA ILE A 87 1.66 6.37 4.30
C ILE A 87 2.62 7.47 3.91
N LEU A 88 3.26 7.28 2.76
CA LEU A 88 4.02 8.30 2.06
C LEU A 88 3.29 8.66 0.77
N ARG A 89 3.10 9.96 0.54
CA ARG A 89 2.56 10.52 -0.70
C ARG A 89 3.72 11.05 -1.52
N LEU A 90 3.84 10.55 -2.74
CA LEU A 90 4.92 10.87 -3.66
C LEU A 90 4.50 11.97 -4.64
N LEU A 91 5.45 12.80 -5.05
CA LEU A 91 5.18 13.84 -6.04
C LEU A 91 4.97 13.22 -7.43
N ARG A 92 5.70 12.14 -7.74
CA ARG A 92 5.65 11.46 -9.04
C ARG A 92 5.05 10.07 -8.92
N HIS A 93 4.06 9.80 -9.77
CA HIS A 93 3.46 8.45 -9.87
C HIS A 93 4.49 7.37 -10.27
N GLY A 94 5.50 7.74 -11.06
CA GLY A 94 6.58 6.81 -11.46
C GLY A 94 7.36 6.26 -10.27
N ASP A 95 7.53 7.07 -9.22
CA ASP A 95 8.26 6.68 -8.01
C ASP A 95 7.46 5.67 -7.18
N CYS A 96 6.13 5.80 -7.16
CA CYS A 96 5.23 4.82 -6.53
C CYS A 96 5.44 3.43 -7.15
N ASN A 97 5.43 3.35 -8.48
CA ASN A 97 5.68 2.11 -9.20
C ASN A 97 7.10 1.59 -8.98
N ALA A 98 8.12 2.45 -8.98
CA ALA A 98 9.50 2.06 -8.75
C ALA A 98 9.69 1.44 -7.37
N ILE A 99 9.13 2.04 -6.31
CA ILE A 99 9.17 1.52 -4.94
C ILE A 99 8.43 0.17 -4.87
N LEU A 100 7.19 0.09 -5.36
CA LEU A 100 6.40 -1.13 -5.25
C LEU A 100 6.97 -2.30 -6.05
N ASN A 101 7.51 -2.04 -7.24
CA ASN A 101 8.15 -3.08 -8.05
C ASN A 101 9.50 -3.47 -7.46
N GLY A 102 10.33 -2.49 -7.08
CA GLY A 102 11.61 -2.76 -6.44
C GLY A 102 11.46 -3.58 -5.15
N ALA A 103 10.50 -3.22 -4.30
CA ALA A 103 10.22 -3.98 -3.08
C ALA A 103 9.78 -5.43 -3.37
N ARG A 104 8.97 -5.65 -4.41
CA ARG A 104 8.58 -7.00 -4.84
C ARG A 104 9.77 -7.81 -5.31
N GLU A 105 10.67 -7.21 -6.11
CA GLU A 105 11.87 -7.91 -6.58
C GLU A 105 12.80 -8.30 -5.43
N VAL A 106 13.03 -7.40 -4.47
CA VAL A 106 13.82 -7.74 -3.27
C VAL A 106 13.17 -8.87 -2.49
N THR A 107 11.85 -8.79 -2.26
CA THR A 107 11.09 -9.77 -1.47
C THR A 107 11.06 -11.17 -2.09
N LYS A 108 11.26 -11.30 -3.41
CA LYS A 108 11.42 -12.63 -4.06
C LYS A 108 12.66 -13.36 -3.56
N ASN A 109 13.74 -12.63 -3.26
CA ASN A 109 15.02 -13.19 -2.87
C ASN A 109 15.16 -13.24 -1.34
N ALA A 110 14.79 -12.16 -0.65
CA ALA A 110 14.89 -12.07 0.81
C ALA A 110 13.87 -11.07 1.38
N PRO A 111 13.38 -11.27 2.62
CA PRO A 111 12.58 -10.26 3.31
C PRO A 111 13.34 -8.94 3.44
N ILE A 112 12.68 -7.82 3.13
CA ILE A 112 13.23 -6.50 3.45
C ILE A 112 13.18 -6.33 4.97
N GLN A 113 14.31 -5.98 5.58
CA GLN A 113 14.41 -5.81 7.02
C GLN A 113 14.88 -4.41 7.40
N ASP A 114 14.36 -3.93 8.52
CA ASP A 114 14.83 -2.73 9.19
C ASP A 114 14.92 -3.00 10.70
N ALA A 115 16.12 -2.85 11.25
CA ALA A 115 16.47 -3.41 12.56
C ALA A 115 16.08 -4.90 12.65
N SER A 116 15.28 -5.29 13.65
CA SER A 116 14.83 -6.67 13.87
C SER A 116 13.44 -6.97 13.29
N ARG A 117 12.94 -6.13 12.37
CA ARG A 117 11.57 -6.25 11.83
C ARG A 117 11.55 -6.32 10.31
N SER A 118 10.64 -7.15 9.79
CA SER A 118 10.37 -7.22 8.36
C SER A 118 9.50 -6.06 7.91
N LEU A 119 9.88 -5.44 6.81
CA LEU A 119 9.13 -4.39 6.15
C LEU A 119 8.30 -4.94 5.01
N CYS A 120 7.11 -4.36 4.82
CA CYS A 120 6.28 -4.63 3.66
C CYS A 120 5.80 -3.32 3.04
N PHE A 121 5.75 -3.30 1.70
CA PHE A 121 5.32 -2.16 0.90
C PHE A 121 4.03 -2.51 0.15
N TYR A 122 3.06 -1.62 0.23
CA TYR A 122 1.74 -1.80 -0.39
C TYR A 122 1.29 -0.52 -1.09
N ALA A 123 0.53 -0.66 -2.17
CA ALA A 123 -0.23 0.47 -2.68
C ALA A 123 -1.40 0.78 -1.73
N ASP A 124 -1.71 2.07 -1.59
CA ASP A 124 -2.79 2.58 -0.76
C ASP A 124 -4.08 2.67 -1.58
N TYR A 125 -5.10 1.90 -1.21
CA TYR A 125 -6.35 1.78 -1.95
C TYR A 125 -7.55 2.26 -1.13
N SER A 126 -8.64 2.59 -1.81
CA SER A 126 -9.97 2.70 -1.23
C SER A 126 -10.36 1.39 -0.54
N ALA A 127 -11.32 1.46 0.39
CA ALA A 127 -11.83 0.26 1.07
C ALA A 127 -12.42 -0.74 0.06
N HIS A 128 -13.17 -0.23 -0.92
CA HIS A 128 -13.76 -1.01 -2.01
C HIS A 128 -12.69 -1.79 -2.80
N MET A 129 -11.65 -1.10 -3.27
CA MET A 129 -10.59 -1.73 -4.04
C MET A 129 -9.74 -2.69 -3.18
N SER A 130 -9.51 -2.36 -1.91
CA SER A 130 -8.81 -3.24 -0.97
C SER A 130 -9.55 -4.57 -0.77
N GLN A 131 -10.88 -4.54 -0.60
CA GLN A 131 -11.71 -5.74 -0.51
C GLN A 131 -11.67 -6.55 -1.81
N HIS A 132 -11.79 -5.90 -2.96
CA HIS A 132 -11.72 -6.57 -4.27
C HIS A 132 -10.37 -7.27 -4.47
N ARG A 133 -9.25 -6.61 -4.13
CA ARG A 133 -7.90 -7.21 -4.22
C ARG A 133 -7.69 -8.33 -3.21
N LYS A 134 -8.28 -8.26 -2.02
CA LYS A 134 -8.27 -9.35 -1.04
C LYS A 134 -8.97 -10.60 -1.61
N ALA A 135 -10.14 -10.43 -2.22
CA ALA A 135 -10.86 -11.51 -2.89
C ALA A 135 -10.05 -12.11 -4.04
N LEU A 136 -9.45 -11.27 -4.89
CA LEU A 136 -8.60 -11.73 -5.99
C LEU A 136 -7.36 -12.50 -5.49
N ARG A 137 -6.75 -12.06 -4.38
CA ARG A 137 -5.62 -12.77 -3.75
C ARG A 137 -6.03 -14.14 -3.25
N ALA A 138 -7.19 -14.24 -2.60
CA ALA A 138 -7.74 -15.51 -2.13
C ALA A 138 -8.00 -16.46 -3.31
N TYR A 139 -8.62 -15.97 -4.38
CA TYR A 139 -8.83 -16.72 -5.62
C TYR A 139 -7.52 -17.23 -6.21
N ARG A 140 -6.52 -16.36 -6.38
CA ARG A 140 -5.19 -16.74 -6.90
C ARG A 140 -4.49 -17.78 -6.03
N SER A 141 -4.64 -17.70 -4.71
CA SER A 141 -4.07 -18.70 -3.81
C SER A 141 -4.74 -20.08 -3.96
N LEU A 142 -6.05 -20.11 -4.21
CA LEU A 142 -6.83 -21.34 -4.34
C LEU A 142 -6.58 -22.05 -5.67
N TYR A 143 -6.55 -21.28 -6.77
CA TYR A 143 -6.47 -21.83 -8.12
C TYR A 143 -5.04 -21.78 -8.72
N GLY A 144 -4.18 -20.87 -8.27
CA GLY A 144 -2.80 -20.78 -8.74
C GLY A 144 -1.93 -21.96 -8.30
N LYS A 145 -2.22 -22.58 -7.15
CA LYS A 145 -1.52 -23.80 -6.69
C LYS A 145 -1.86 -25.06 -7.49
N ARG A 146 -3.01 -25.08 -8.19
CA ARG A 146 -3.42 -26.23 -9.04
C ARG A 146 -2.65 -26.30 -10.36
N ALA A 147 -2.18 -25.17 -10.87
CA ALA A 147 -1.41 -25.12 -12.12
C ALA A 147 0.02 -25.67 -11.96
N SER A 148 0.59 -25.61 -10.75
CA SER A 148 1.96 -26.10 -10.46
C SER A 148 2.06 -27.59 -10.12
N HIS A 149 0.97 -28.37 -10.23
CA HIS A 149 0.97 -29.83 -10.02
C HIS A 149 0.63 -30.61 -11.29
N LEU A 150 0.46 -29.92 -12.42
CA LEU A 150 0.11 -30.49 -13.73
C LEU A 150 1.16 -30.13 -14.80
N SER A 151 2.39 -29.85 -14.40
CA SER A 151 3.52 -29.53 -15.29
C SER A 151 4.76 -30.28 -14.86
#